data_AF-A0A067PKM6-F1
#
_entry.id   AF-A0A067PKM6-F1
#
_cell.length_a   1.000
_cell.length_b   1.000
_cell.length_c   1.000
_cell.angle_alpha   90.00
_cell.angle_beta   90.00
_cell.angle_gamma   90.00
#
_symmetry.space_group_name_H-M   'P 1'
#
loop_
_entity.id
_entity.type
_entity.pdbx_description
1 polymer ?
#
loop_
_entity_poly.entity_id
_entity_poly.type
_entity_poly.pdbx_seq_one_letter_code
_entity_poly.pdbx_strand_id
1 'polypeptide(L)'
;MLCTLVTIPGNTIAVFYWSLDDIDARAVQVSFLLHNIALGVFAIIVWAKAPTFGLVADSGCRNNDTVQFVIFGKSVRTTNVGLRGVCIAMFSCFLFYTFWVVLFKAQWMLREQKLKTRRLGEVPRLVAGVGDLQKPDHFEEEVAGVAAPLPELAAPVVRHKPASQVFLGMVTPKQLLGTIPYIVYIIVTTEQILLRNGVGSQSNDWTLGQTLAMFMLLSVMMDFGVAIQKGAGRHWLRWFGKGIKEQMDNNRENVTGVLALLIR
;
A
#
# COMPACT_ATOMS: atom_id res chain seq x y z
N MET A 1 -3.72 3.02 -19.27
CA MET A 1 -2.36 3.54 -18.97
C MET A 1 -2.31 5.01 -18.58
N LEU A 2 -3.17 5.89 -19.08
CA LEU A 2 -3.25 7.24 -18.51
C LEU A 2 -3.69 7.25 -17.03
N CYS A 3 -4.36 6.18 -16.56
CA CYS A 3 -4.96 6.12 -15.20
C CYS A 3 -3.90 6.22 -14.12
N THR A 4 -2.71 5.70 -14.43
CA THR A 4 -1.54 5.83 -13.58
C THR A 4 -1.14 7.29 -13.44
N LEU A 5 -1.03 8.07 -14.52
CA LEU A 5 -0.47 9.43 -14.47
C LEU A 5 -1.20 10.41 -13.53
N VAL A 6 -2.50 10.22 -13.30
CA VAL A 6 -3.31 11.10 -12.44
C VAL A 6 -3.53 10.54 -11.03
N THR A 7 -3.61 9.21 -10.89
CA THR A 7 -3.65 8.58 -9.55
C THR A 7 -2.31 8.74 -8.83
N ILE A 8 -1.20 8.85 -9.57
CA ILE A 8 0.16 8.98 -9.03
C ILE A 8 0.35 10.25 -8.15
N PRO A 9 0.05 11.49 -8.59
CA PRO A 9 0.16 12.67 -7.73
C PRO A 9 -0.75 12.58 -6.52
N GLY A 10 -1.99 12.14 -6.70
CA GLY A 10 -2.96 11.98 -5.60
C GLY A 10 -2.49 10.99 -4.53
N ASN A 11 -1.95 9.84 -4.96
CA ASN A 11 -1.40 8.84 -4.06
C ASN A 11 -0.12 9.32 -3.39
N THR A 12 0.72 10.10 -4.09
CA THR A 12 1.93 10.66 -3.50
C THR A 12 1.60 11.69 -2.43
N ILE A 13 0.61 12.56 -2.67
CA ILE A 13 0.11 13.52 -1.70
C ILE A 13 -0.46 12.80 -0.47
N ALA A 14 -1.24 11.72 -0.66
CA ALA A 14 -1.76 10.91 0.45
C ALA A 14 -0.63 10.30 1.32
N VAL A 15 0.49 9.89 0.71
CA VAL A 15 1.67 9.37 1.42
C VAL A 15 2.36 10.43 2.29
N PHE A 16 2.26 11.72 1.94
CA PHE A 16 2.82 12.82 2.72
C PHE A 16 1.87 13.32 3.81
N TYR A 17 0.56 13.30 3.57
CA TYR A 17 -0.43 13.85 4.51
C TYR A 17 -0.89 12.88 5.59
N TRP A 18 -0.71 11.57 5.42
CA TRP A 18 -1.05 10.61 6.45
C TRP A 18 -0.01 10.55 7.57
N SER A 19 -0.50 10.75 8.80
CA SER A 19 0.31 10.64 10.01
C SER A 19 0.98 9.27 10.10
N LEU A 20 2.28 9.29 10.37
CA LEU A 20 3.10 8.08 10.53
C LEU A 20 2.91 7.39 11.88
N ASP A 21 2.14 7.96 12.80
CA ASP A 21 1.96 7.35 14.12
C ASP A 21 1.02 6.12 14.10
N ASP A 22 0.26 5.95 13.02
CA ASP A 22 -0.62 4.81 12.84
C ASP A 22 0.04 3.70 12.01
N ILE A 23 0.14 2.50 12.60
CA ILE A 23 0.67 1.29 11.93
C ILE A 23 -0.17 0.97 10.67
N ASP A 24 -1.47 1.27 10.73
CA ASP A 24 -2.40 1.00 9.65
C ASP A 24 -2.14 1.93 8.47
N ALA A 25 -1.89 3.21 8.75
CA ALA A 25 -1.53 4.18 7.72
C ALA A 25 -0.21 3.82 7.04
N ARG A 26 0.79 3.33 7.79
CA ARG A 26 2.05 2.83 7.21
C ARG A 26 1.82 1.65 6.27
N ALA A 27 0.91 0.75 6.64
CA ALA A 27 0.62 -0.42 5.84
C ALA A 27 0.04 -0.05 4.47
N VAL A 28 -0.97 0.80 4.49
CA VAL A 28 -1.60 1.31 3.28
C VAL A 28 -0.59 2.09 2.43
N GLN A 29 0.27 2.92 3.03
CA GLN A 29 1.34 3.64 2.31
C GLN A 29 2.33 2.69 1.61
N VAL A 30 2.78 1.63 2.28
CA VAL A 30 3.70 0.64 1.70
C VAL A 30 3.01 -0.14 0.58
N SER A 31 1.75 -0.54 0.77
CA SER A 31 0.96 -1.20 -0.28
C SER A 31 0.83 -0.33 -1.52
N PHE A 32 0.44 0.95 -1.37
CA PHE A 32 0.36 1.89 -2.49
C PHE A 32 1.69 2.10 -3.19
N LEU A 33 2.78 2.18 -2.42
CA LEU A 33 4.12 2.31 -2.98
C LEU A 33 4.51 1.09 -3.82
N LEU A 34 4.32 -0.11 -3.28
CA LEU A 34 4.60 -1.37 -3.99
C LEU A 34 3.74 -1.48 -5.25
N HIS A 35 2.46 -1.12 -5.16
CA HIS A 35 1.54 -1.09 -6.29
C HIS A 35 2.03 -0.15 -7.39
N ASN A 36 2.45 1.07 -7.03
CA ASN A 36 3.01 2.05 -7.96
C ASN A 36 4.29 1.54 -8.65
N ILE A 37 5.19 0.91 -7.90
CA ILE A 37 6.40 0.30 -8.46
C ILE A 37 6.04 -0.83 -9.43
N ALA A 38 5.17 -1.74 -9.02
CA ALA A 38 4.73 -2.86 -9.85
C ALA A 38 4.07 -2.36 -11.15
N LEU A 39 3.20 -1.35 -11.08
CA LEU A 39 2.57 -0.74 -12.25
C LEU A 39 3.58 -0.06 -13.17
N GLY A 40 4.55 0.68 -12.61
CA GLY A 40 5.60 1.32 -13.41
C GLY A 40 6.48 0.30 -14.14
N VAL A 41 6.92 -0.74 -13.44
CA VAL A 41 7.73 -1.83 -14.03
C VAL A 41 6.93 -2.58 -15.10
N PHE A 42 5.69 -2.96 -14.78
CA PHE A 42 4.81 -3.63 -15.74
C PHE A 42 4.59 -2.77 -17.00
N ALA A 43 4.33 -1.47 -16.84
CA ALA A 43 4.15 -0.57 -17.96
C ALA A 43 5.40 -0.47 -18.84
N ILE A 44 6.59 -0.40 -18.25
CA ILE A 44 7.86 -0.41 -18.99
C ILE A 44 8.00 -1.71 -19.79
N ILE A 45 7.71 -2.88 -19.19
CA ILE A 45 7.79 -4.17 -19.88
C ILE A 45 6.80 -4.22 -21.06
N VAL A 46 5.57 -3.78 -20.85
CA VAL A 46 4.53 -3.71 -21.89
C VAL A 46 5.02 -2.86 -23.07
N TRP A 47 5.53 -1.65 -22.83
CA TRP A 47 5.98 -0.77 -23.90
C TRP A 47 7.29 -1.20 -24.56
N ALA A 48 8.20 -1.77 -23.78
CA ALA A 48 9.44 -2.34 -24.30
C ALA A 48 9.14 -3.51 -25.25
N LYS A 49 8.15 -4.35 -24.92
CA LYS A 49 7.72 -5.49 -25.73
C LYS A 49 6.46 -5.21 -26.56
N ALA A 50 6.07 -3.96 -26.78
CA ALA A 50 4.80 -3.63 -27.42
C ALA A 50 4.48 -4.39 -28.73
N PRO A 51 5.45 -4.67 -29.63
CA PRO A 51 5.20 -5.45 -30.85
C PRO A 51 4.78 -6.90 -30.62
N THR A 52 5.15 -7.49 -29.48
CA THR A 52 4.93 -8.92 -29.18
C THR A 52 4.26 -9.17 -27.83
N PHE A 53 3.92 -8.12 -27.09
CA PHE A 53 3.34 -8.24 -25.76
C PHE A 53 1.98 -8.94 -25.84
N GLY A 54 1.78 -9.98 -25.02
CA GLY A 54 0.54 -10.75 -24.97
C GLY A 54 0.35 -11.77 -26.10
N LEU A 55 1.30 -11.89 -27.04
CA LEU A 55 1.24 -12.92 -28.07
C LEU A 55 1.80 -14.25 -27.54
N VAL A 56 1.12 -15.34 -27.84
CA VAL A 56 1.62 -16.70 -27.61
C VAL A 56 2.58 -17.03 -28.74
N ALA A 57 3.75 -17.58 -28.42
CA ALA A 57 4.83 -17.83 -29.39
C ALA A 57 4.40 -18.66 -30.62
N ASP A 58 3.32 -19.45 -30.50
CA ASP A 58 2.89 -20.42 -31.51
C ASP A 58 1.49 -20.17 -32.10
N SER A 59 0.82 -19.05 -31.78
CA SER A 59 -0.57 -18.83 -32.25
C SER A 59 -0.69 -18.35 -33.70
N GLY A 60 0.41 -18.26 -34.44
CA GLY A 60 0.44 -17.67 -35.79
C GLY A 60 0.23 -16.14 -35.83
N CYS A 61 -0.03 -15.51 -34.68
CA CYS A 61 -0.11 -14.06 -34.55
C CYS A 61 1.30 -13.46 -34.61
N ARG A 62 1.68 -12.92 -35.77
CA ARG A 62 3.06 -12.48 -36.01
C ARG A 62 3.48 -11.24 -35.22
N ASN A 63 2.58 -10.28 -34.99
CA ASN A 63 2.88 -9.04 -34.26
C ASN A 63 1.61 -8.24 -33.91
N ASN A 64 1.81 -7.20 -33.10
CA ASN A 64 0.80 -6.19 -32.74
C ASN A 64 0.80 -4.97 -33.69
N ASP A 65 1.24 -5.10 -34.95
CA ASP A 65 1.32 -3.96 -35.88
C ASP A 65 -0.05 -3.41 -36.30
N THR A 66 -1.07 -4.26 -36.23
CA THR A 66 -2.46 -3.89 -36.47
C THR A 66 -3.09 -3.15 -35.31
N VAL A 67 -2.49 -3.23 -34.11
CA VAL A 67 -3.04 -2.63 -32.90
C VAL A 67 -2.83 -1.12 -32.93
N GLN A 68 -3.93 -0.38 -32.76
CA GLN A 68 -3.94 1.08 -32.76
C GLN A 68 -4.42 1.63 -31.43
N PHE A 69 -3.66 2.60 -30.89
CA PHE A 69 -4.09 3.45 -29.80
C PHE A 69 -4.72 4.73 -30.32
N VAL A 70 -5.68 5.27 -29.58
CA VAL A 70 -6.28 6.57 -29.89
C VAL A 70 -5.71 7.60 -28.92
N ILE A 71 -4.96 8.56 -29.45
CA ILE A 71 -4.36 9.65 -28.67
C ILE A 71 -4.83 10.96 -29.29
N PHE A 72 -5.58 11.76 -28.52
CA PHE A 72 -6.20 12.99 -28.99
C PHE A 72 -7.01 12.79 -30.29
N GLY A 73 -7.79 11.71 -30.36
CA GLY A 73 -8.62 11.35 -31.51
C GLY A 73 -7.87 10.71 -32.69
N LYS A 74 -6.53 10.84 -32.76
CA LYS A 74 -5.71 10.26 -33.82
C LYS A 74 -5.33 8.81 -33.50
N SER A 75 -5.44 7.93 -34.50
CA SER A 75 -4.94 6.56 -34.41
C SER A 75 -3.42 6.55 -34.54
N VAL A 76 -2.74 5.99 -33.54
CA VAL A 76 -1.29 5.78 -33.54
C VAL A 76 -1.04 4.30 -33.36
N ARG A 77 -0.22 3.70 -34.24
CA ARG A 77 0.14 2.28 -34.12
C ARG A 77 0.93 2.03 -32.84
N THR A 78 0.64 0.93 -32.18
CA THR A 78 1.33 0.46 -30.96
C THR A 78 2.83 0.28 -31.17
N THR A 79 3.24 -0.05 -32.39
CA THR A 79 4.64 -0.27 -32.76
C THR A 79 5.41 1.00 -33.12
N ASN A 80 4.77 2.18 -33.06
CA ASN A 80 5.43 3.47 -33.27
C ASN A 80 6.57 3.68 -32.25
N VAL A 81 7.80 3.80 -32.76
CA VAL A 81 9.01 3.92 -31.93
C VAL A 81 9.01 5.17 -31.06
N GLY A 82 8.50 6.30 -31.58
CA GLY A 82 8.41 7.56 -30.85
C GLY A 82 7.46 7.47 -29.65
N LEU A 83 6.25 6.95 -29.87
CA LEU A 83 5.27 6.75 -28.80
C LEU A 83 5.83 5.83 -27.70
N ARG A 84 6.44 4.70 -28.09
CA ARG A 84 7.06 3.76 -27.16
C ARG A 84 8.16 4.41 -26.34
N GLY A 85 9.06 5.16 -26.99
CA GLY A 85 10.13 5.89 -26.33
C GLY A 85 9.61 6.88 -25.29
N VAL A 86 8.59 7.68 -25.66
CA VAL A 86 7.94 8.64 -24.75
C VAL A 86 7.31 7.92 -23.57
N CYS A 87 6.56 6.85 -23.80
CA CYS A 87 5.92 6.10 -22.71
C CYS A 87 6.94 5.46 -21.76
N ILE A 88 7.99 4.82 -22.28
CA ILE A 88 9.06 4.24 -21.45
C ILE A 88 9.74 5.33 -20.62
N ALA A 89 10.16 6.43 -21.25
CA ALA A 89 10.80 7.55 -20.54
C ALA A 89 9.91 8.11 -19.43
N MET A 90 8.61 8.28 -19.70
CA MET A 90 7.64 8.76 -18.73
C MET A 90 7.48 7.81 -17.53
N PHE A 91 7.35 6.50 -17.76
CA PHE A 91 7.27 5.51 -16.68
C PHE A 91 8.58 5.35 -15.91
N SER A 92 9.74 5.49 -16.58
CA SER A 92 11.05 5.51 -15.91
C SER A 92 11.21 6.74 -15.01
N CYS A 93 10.84 7.94 -15.48
CA CYS A 93 10.84 9.14 -14.65
C CYS A 93 9.92 8.99 -13.44
N PHE A 94 8.76 8.36 -13.64
CA PHE A 94 7.83 8.05 -12.56
C PHE A 94 8.41 7.10 -11.51
N LEU A 95 9.05 5.99 -11.93
CA LEU A 95 9.71 5.07 -10.99
C LEU A 95 10.83 5.77 -10.23
N PHE A 96 11.63 6.60 -10.92
CA PHE A 96 12.68 7.39 -10.29
C PHE A 96 12.13 8.35 -9.25
N TYR A 97 11.06 9.09 -9.57
CA TYR A 97 10.38 9.97 -8.63
C TYR A 97 9.85 9.21 -7.41
N THR A 98 9.21 8.06 -7.64
CA THR A 98 8.68 7.21 -6.56
C THR A 98 9.80 6.72 -5.65
N PHE A 99 10.91 6.25 -6.23
CA PHE A 99 12.10 5.85 -5.48
C PHE A 99 12.68 7.01 -4.67
N TRP A 100 12.76 8.21 -5.25
CA TRP A 100 13.25 9.40 -4.57
C TRP A 100 12.39 9.78 -3.36
N VAL A 101 11.07 9.75 -3.50
CA VAL A 101 10.13 9.99 -2.39
C VAL A 101 10.34 9.01 -1.25
N VAL A 102 10.58 7.73 -1.55
CA VAL A 102 10.86 6.69 -0.56
C VAL A 102 12.17 6.97 0.17
N LEU A 103 13.24 7.27 -0.57
CA LEU A 103 14.54 7.60 0.02
C LEU A 103 14.44 8.82 0.93
N PHE A 104 13.80 9.89 0.46
CA PHE A 104 13.59 11.10 1.24
C PHE A 104 12.82 10.82 2.53
N LYS A 105 11.72 10.04 2.44
CA LYS A 105 10.91 9.67 3.60
C LYS A 105 11.67 8.76 4.58
N ALA A 106 12.45 7.80 4.08
CA ALA A 106 13.29 6.94 4.90
C ALA A 106 14.36 7.76 5.64
N GLN A 107 15.03 8.68 4.95
CA GLN A 107 15.99 9.60 5.57
C GLN A 107 15.34 10.48 6.63
N TRP A 108 14.14 11.01 6.35
CA TRP A 108 13.37 11.80 7.32
C TRP A 108 13.06 10.98 8.58
N MET A 109 12.53 9.76 8.43
CA MET A 109 12.25 8.88 9.57
C MET A 109 13.49 8.56 10.40
N LEU A 110 14.63 8.29 9.73
CA LEU A 110 15.90 8.05 10.44
C LEU A 110 16.36 9.28 11.23
N ARG A 111 16.13 10.50 10.72
CA ARG A 111 16.44 11.74 11.44
C ARG A 111 15.55 11.93 12.67
N GLU A 112 14.24 11.69 12.54
CA GLU A 112 13.32 11.76 13.68
C GLU A 112 13.64 10.75 14.77
N GLN A 113 13.98 9.51 14.39
CA GLN A 113 14.39 8.50 15.37
C GLN A 113 15.63 8.94 16.13
N LYS A 114 16.66 9.45 15.45
CA LYS A 114 17.86 9.99 16.10
C LYS A 114 17.52 11.13 17.07
N LEU A 115 16.60 12.03 16.72
CA LEU A 115 16.14 13.11 17.60
C LEU A 115 15.40 12.59 18.84
N LYS A 116 14.55 11.57 18.69
CA LYS A 116 13.85 10.93 19.82
C LYS A 116 14.85 10.22 20.75
N THR A 117 15.83 9.48 20.20
CA THR A 117 16.87 8.82 20.99
C THR A 117 17.75 9.82 21.76
N ARG A 118 18.11 10.96 21.15
CA ARG A 118 18.86 12.02 21.85
C ARG A 118 18.08 12.59 23.04
N ARG A 119 16.78 12.89 22.87
CA ARG A 119 15.93 13.38 23.97
C ARG A 119 15.79 12.36 25.10
N LEU A 120 15.59 11.08 24.78
CA LEU A 120 15.51 10.02 25.78
C LEU A 120 16.83 9.79 26.54
N GLY A 121 17.97 10.03 25.90
CA GLY A 121 19.29 9.92 26.54
C GLY A 121 19.63 11.05 27.52
N GLU A 122 18.94 12.20 27.45
CA GLU A 122 19.15 13.32 28.39
C GLU A 122 18.35 13.18 29.68
N VAL A 123 17.23 12.46 29.67
CA VAL A 123 16.37 12.25 30.86
C VAL A 123 17.12 11.59 32.04
N PRO A 124 17.97 10.56 31.85
CA PRO A 124 18.70 9.95 32.96
C PRO A 124 19.70 10.89 33.64
N ARG A 125 20.23 11.91 32.96
CA ARG A 125 21.17 12.87 33.56
C ARG A 125 20.48 13.86 34.50
N LEU A 126 19.25 14.26 34.17
CA LEU A 126 18.44 15.10 35.07
C LEU A 126 17.99 14.32 36.32
N VAL A 127 17.68 13.03 36.19
CA VAL A 127 17.33 12.18 37.35
C VAL A 127 18.56 11.88 38.21
N ALA A 128 19.72 11.64 37.61
CA ALA A 128 20.97 11.44 38.36
C ALA A 128 21.41 12.69 39.14
N GLY A 129 21.18 13.89 38.62
CA GLY A 129 21.52 15.14 39.31
C GLY A 129 20.61 15.51 40.49
N VAL A 130 19.40 14.93 40.57
CA VAL A 130 18.49 15.12 41.71
C VAL A 130 18.83 14.20 42.88
N GLY A 131 19.53 13.08 42.64
CA GLY A 131 19.96 12.14 43.67
C GLY A 131 21.02 12.70 44.64
N ASP A 132 21.80 13.69 44.23
CA ASP A 132 22.89 14.26 45.04
C ASP A 132 22.48 15.45 45.92
N LEU A 133 21.21 15.88 45.84
CA LEU A 133 20.71 17.05 46.60
C LEU A 133 19.95 16.68 47.90
N GLN A 134 19.95 15.42 48.33
CA GLN A 134 19.22 15.05 49.55
C GLN A 134 20.01 14.07 50.43
N LYS A 135 21.00 14.62 51.11
CA LYS A 135 21.40 14.15 52.44
C LYS A 135 21.12 15.27 53.46
N PRO A 136 19.91 15.33 54.04
CA PRO A 136 19.64 16.20 55.17
C PRO A 136 20.26 15.54 56.41
N ASP A 137 21.53 15.82 56.67
CA ASP A 137 22.11 15.56 57.98
C ASP A 137 21.54 16.65 58.91
N HIS A 138 20.74 16.22 59.90
CA HIS A 138 20.02 17.02 60.92
C HIS A 138 18.76 17.79 60.49
N PHE A 139 17.59 17.15 60.64
CA PHE A 139 16.39 17.79 61.21
C PHE A 139 15.38 16.71 61.64
N GLU A 140 15.63 16.08 62.80
CA GLU A 140 14.57 15.41 63.56
C GLU A 140 13.90 16.46 64.44
N GLU A 141 12.85 17.14 63.94
CA GLU A 141 11.85 17.73 64.82
C GLU A 141 10.51 17.91 64.09
N GLU A 142 9.61 16.97 64.39
CA GLU A 142 8.18 17.17 64.62
C GLU A 142 7.46 18.24 63.78
N VAL A 143 6.99 17.87 62.58
CA VAL A 143 5.84 18.54 61.95
C VAL A 143 4.86 17.47 61.45
N ALA A 144 4.06 16.98 62.40
CA ALA A 144 2.81 16.33 62.09
C ALA A 144 1.83 17.40 61.54
N GLY A 145 1.43 17.23 60.27
CA GLY A 145 0.13 17.73 59.83
C GLY A 145 0.13 18.93 58.88
N VAL A 146 0.71 18.80 57.69
CA VAL A 146 0.11 19.37 56.47
C VAL A 146 0.42 18.42 55.31
N ALA A 147 -0.42 17.40 55.14
CA ALA A 147 -0.45 16.60 53.91
C ALA A 147 -1.03 17.47 52.79
N ALA A 148 -0.18 18.29 52.15
CA ALA A 148 -0.56 18.97 50.93
C ALA A 148 -0.75 17.90 49.83
N PRO A 149 -1.91 17.84 49.16
CA PRO A 149 -2.14 16.87 48.10
C PRO A 149 -1.11 17.11 46.98
N LEU A 150 -0.34 16.07 46.68
CA LEU A 150 0.59 16.04 45.55
C LEU A 150 -0.17 16.54 44.31
N PRO A 151 0.34 17.52 43.55
CA PRO A 151 -0.31 17.95 42.31
C PRO A 151 -0.40 16.73 41.41
N GLU A 152 -1.62 16.21 41.27
CA GLU A 152 -1.98 15.11 40.40
C GLU A 152 -1.44 15.44 39.02
N LEU A 153 -0.36 14.74 38.64
CA LEU A 153 0.38 14.97 37.42
C LEU A 153 -0.58 14.70 36.27
N ALA A 154 -1.25 15.75 35.81
CA ALA A 154 -2.38 15.68 34.89
C ALA A 154 -1.99 14.81 33.71
N ALA A 155 -2.52 13.58 33.70
CA ALA A 155 -2.27 12.63 32.64
C ALA A 155 -2.62 13.34 31.32
N PRO A 156 -1.72 13.36 30.32
CA PRO A 156 -1.97 14.06 29.08
C PRO A 156 -3.27 13.51 28.51
N VAL A 157 -4.29 14.36 28.47
CA VAL A 157 -5.60 14.03 27.90
C VAL A 157 -5.34 13.74 26.42
N VAL A 158 -5.22 12.45 26.09
CA VAL A 158 -5.09 11.98 24.73
C VAL A 158 -6.43 12.23 24.06
N ARG A 159 -6.55 13.39 23.43
CA ARG A 159 -7.73 13.81 22.69
C ARG A 159 -7.82 12.96 21.42
N HIS A 160 -8.44 11.79 21.53
CA HIS A 160 -8.77 10.95 20.39
C HIS A 160 -9.70 11.73 19.47
N LYS A 161 -9.18 12.15 18.31
CA LYS A 161 -10.03 12.68 17.25
C LYS A 161 -10.96 11.55 16.77
N PRO A 162 -12.28 11.78 16.66
CA PRO A 162 -13.21 10.74 16.25
C PRO A 162 -12.86 10.23 14.85
N ALA A 163 -12.69 8.92 14.72
CA ALA A 163 -12.28 8.24 13.48
C ALA A 163 -13.20 8.56 12.28
N SER A 164 -14.45 8.95 12.52
CA SER A 164 -15.41 9.36 11.50
C SER A 164 -15.04 10.68 10.78
N GLN A 165 -14.25 11.57 11.40
CA GLN A 165 -13.73 12.77 10.72
C GLN A 165 -12.54 12.49 9.79
N VAL A 166 -11.85 11.36 9.94
CA VAL A 166 -10.70 11.01 9.10
C VAL A 166 -11.17 10.44 7.75
N PHE A 167 -12.30 9.74 7.72
CA PHE A 167 -12.83 9.14 6.47
C PHE A 167 -13.61 10.10 5.58
N LEU A 168 -14.36 11.06 6.14
CA LEU A 168 -15.15 12.01 5.34
C LEU A 168 -14.33 13.17 4.74
N GLY A 169 -13.08 13.37 5.17
CA GLY A 169 -12.16 14.34 4.56
C GLY A 169 -11.40 13.82 3.34
N MET A 170 -11.53 12.54 2.97
CA MET A 170 -10.62 11.86 2.04
C MET A 170 -10.84 12.13 0.55
N VAL A 171 -11.92 12.80 0.16
CA VAL A 171 -12.09 13.25 -1.23
C VAL A 171 -12.51 14.71 -1.20
N THR A 172 -11.55 15.61 -1.32
CA THR A 172 -11.88 17.03 -1.47
C THR A 172 -12.71 17.20 -2.75
N PRO A 173 -13.78 18.02 -2.75
CA PRO A 173 -14.59 18.27 -3.96
C PRO A 173 -13.75 18.68 -5.19
N LYS A 174 -12.60 19.34 -4.94
CA LYS A 174 -11.59 19.69 -5.97
C LYS A 174 -10.97 18.45 -6.64
N GLN A 175 -10.76 17.37 -5.89
CA GLN A 175 -10.24 16.11 -6.39
C GLN A 175 -11.28 15.41 -7.28
N LEU A 176 -12.57 15.51 -6.92
CA LEU A 176 -13.66 14.95 -7.71
C LEU A 176 -13.78 15.62 -9.09
N LEU A 177 -13.65 16.95 -9.13
CA LEU A 177 -13.67 17.75 -10.36
C LEU A 177 -12.57 17.37 -11.37
N GLY A 178 -11.38 16.98 -10.90
CA GLY A 178 -10.31 16.47 -11.76
C GLY A 178 -10.50 15.00 -12.15
N THR A 179 -11.05 14.19 -11.23
CA THR A 179 -11.13 12.74 -11.40
C THR A 179 -12.26 12.31 -12.34
N ILE A 180 -13.42 12.97 -12.30
CA ILE A 180 -14.58 12.58 -13.13
C ILE A 180 -14.31 12.76 -14.64
N PRO A 181 -13.91 13.94 -15.15
CA PRO A 181 -13.63 14.12 -16.59
C PRO A 181 -12.53 13.16 -17.09
N TYR A 182 -11.60 12.85 -16.20
CA TYR A 182 -10.52 11.91 -16.45
C TYR A 182 -11.01 10.46 -16.60
N ILE A 183 -11.87 9.98 -15.71
CA ILE A 183 -12.50 8.66 -15.83
C ILE A 183 -13.31 8.58 -17.12
N VAL A 184 -14.10 9.61 -17.44
CA VAL A 184 -14.85 9.69 -18.69
C VAL A 184 -13.91 9.61 -19.90
N TYR A 185 -12.80 10.35 -19.88
CA TYR A 185 -11.79 10.27 -20.95
C TYR A 185 -11.22 8.86 -21.11
N ILE A 186 -10.94 8.15 -20.02
CA ILE A 186 -10.46 6.76 -20.07
C ILE A 186 -11.50 5.82 -20.66
N ILE A 187 -12.76 5.94 -20.24
CA ILE A 187 -13.86 5.12 -20.76
C ILE A 187 -13.97 5.33 -22.27
N VAL A 188 -14.12 6.59 -22.71
CA VAL A 188 -14.24 6.94 -24.13
C VAL A 188 -13.02 6.48 -24.93
N THR A 189 -11.81 6.68 -24.43
CA THR A 189 -10.59 6.25 -25.14
C THR A 189 -10.52 4.73 -25.24
N THR A 190 -10.94 4.00 -24.19
CA THR A 190 -10.97 2.53 -24.18
C THR A 190 -11.98 2.01 -25.20
N GLU A 191 -13.19 2.57 -25.22
CA GLU A 191 -14.21 2.23 -26.23
C GLU A 191 -13.71 2.48 -27.65
N GLN A 192 -13.06 3.63 -27.89
CA GLN A 192 -12.47 3.95 -29.20
C GLN A 192 -11.36 2.97 -29.59
N ILE A 193 -10.55 2.51 -28.64
CA ILE A 193 -9.55 1.46 -28.87
C ILE A 193 -10.25 0.15 -29.24
N LEU A 194 -11.29 -0.26 -28.51
CA LEU A 194 -12.00 -1.51 -28.79
C LEU A 194 -12.65 -1.51 -30.17
N LEU A 195 -13.32 -0.40 -30.53
CA LEU A 195 -13.97 -0.22 -31.83
C LEU A 195 -12.97 -0.27 -32.99
N ARG A 196 -11.84 0.44 -32.88
CA ARG A 196 -10.84 0.52 -33.97
C ARG A 196 -10.02 -0.74 -34.17
N ASN A 197 -9.94 -1.60 -33.15
CA ASN A 197 -9.21 -2.87 -33.24
C ASN A 197 -10.13 -4.07 -33.56
N GLY A 198 -11.43 -3.84 -33.79
CA GLY A 198 -12.36 -4.92 -34.15
C GLY A 198 -12.61 -5.94 -33.05
N VAL A 199 -12.25 -5.62 -31.80
CA VAL A 199 -12.40 -6.50 -30.62
C VAL A 199 -13.70 -6.23 -29.84
N GLY A 200 -14.55 -5.34 -30.34
CA GLY A 200 -15.81 -4.96 -29.69
C GLY A 200 -16.77 -6.14 -29.46
N SER A 201 -16.78 -7.13 -30.36
CA SER A 201 -17.61 -8.34 -30.19
C SER A 201 -17.14 -9.21 -29.02
N GLN A 202 -15.83 -9.33 -28.81
CA GLN A 202 -15.26 -10.08 -27.68
C GLN A 202 -15.39 -9.34 -26.36
N SER A 203 -15.36 -8.00 -26.38
CA SER A 203 -15.54 -7.20 -25.15
C SER A 203 -16.97 -7.22 -24.64
N ASN A 204 -17.96 -7.44 -25.52
CA ASN A 204 -19.37 -7.55 -25.10
C ASN A 204 -19.64 -8.82 -24.27
N ASP A 205 -18.75 -9.81 -24.32
CA ASP A 205 -18.83 -11.01 -23.48
C ASP A 205 -18.33 -10.77 -22.05
N TRP A 206 -17.63 -9.65 -21.80
CA TRP A 206 -17.28 -9.25 -20.44
C TRP A 206 -18.52 -8.73 -19.72
N THR A 207 -19.14 -9.63 -18.95
CA THR A 207 -20.31 -9.27 -18.16
C THR A 207 -19.96 -8.22 -17.10
N LEU A 208 -20.89 -7.32 -16.80
CA LEU A 208 -20.79 -6.38 -15.68
C LEU A 208 -20.36 -7.10 -14.39
N GLY A 209 -20.84 -8.34 -14.19
CA GLY A 209 -20.47 -9.21 -13.07
C GLY A 209 -18.98 -9.57 -13.01
N GLN A 210 -18.30 -9.81 -14.14
CA GLN A 210 -16.86 -10.09 -14.18
C GLN A 210 -16.03 -8.86 -13.83
N THR A 211 -16.46 -7.69 -14.28
CA THR A 211 -15.80 -6.42 -13.94
C THR A 211 -15.97 -6.09 -12.45
N LEU A 212 -17.19 -6.25 -11.92
CA LEU A 212 -17.47 -6.10 -10.48
C LEU A 212 -16.71 -7.12 -9.64
N ALA A 213 -16.62 -8.37 -10.09
CA ALA A 213 -15.84 -9.41 -9.41
C ALA A 213 -14.36 -9.03 -9.33
N MET A 214 -13.75 -8.48 -10.40
CA MET A 214 -12.37 -7.98 -10.36
C MET A 214 -12.20 -6.83 -9.36
N PHE A 215 -13.15 -5.90 -9.29
CA PHE A 215 -13.10 -4.81 -8.30
C PHE A 215 -13.26 -5.31 -6.86
N MET A 216 -14.15 -6.26 -6.60
CA MET A 216 -14.31 -6.88 -5.27
C MET A 216 -13.08 -7.70 -4.88
N LEU A 217 -12.45 -8.40 -5.84
CA LEU A 217 -11.24 -9.17 -5.59
C LEU A 217 -10.06 -8.25 -5.25
N LEU A 218 -10.00 -7.07 -5.89
CA LEU A 218 -9.01 -6.04 -5.61
C LEU A 218 -9.13 -5.49 -4.18
N SER A 219 -10.35 -5.29 -3.67
CA SER A 219 -10.56 -4.83 -2.29
C SER A 219 -10.17 -5.90 -1.27
N VAL A 220 -10.55 -7.16 -1.51
CA VAL A 220 -10.17 -8.29 -0.63
C VAL A 220 -8.65 -8.50 -0.61
N MET A 221 -7.98 -8.32 -1.75
CA MET A 221 -6.51 -8.39 -1.83
C MET A 221 -5.84 -7.27 -1.03
N MET A 222 -6.40 -6.06 -1.04
CA MET A 222 -5.91 -4.94 -0.21
C MET A 222 -6.12 -5.22 1.28
N ASP A 223 -7.30 -5.70 1.68
CA ASP A 223 -7.59 -6.05 3.07
C ASP A 223 -6.69 -7.18 3.58
N PHE A 224 -6.44 -8.18 2.74
CA PHE A 224 -5.51 -9.27 3.04
C PHE A 224 -4.06 -8.79 3.19
N GLY A 225 -3.61 -7.88 2.31
CA GLY A 225 -2.30 -7.24 2.41
C GLY A 225 -2.15 -6.46 3.72
N VAL A 226 -3.18 -5.70 4.09
CA VAL A 226 -3.23 -4.97 5.37
C VAL A 226 -3.21 -5.93 6.57
N ALA A 227 -3.94 -7.04 6.51
CA ALA A 227 -3.97 -8.06 7.58
C ALA A 227 -2.60 -8.75 7.78
N ILE A 228 -1.90 -9.08 6.70
CA ILE A 228 -0.52 -9.61 6.77
C ILE A 228 0.42 -8.58 7.42
N GLN A 229 0.25 -7.30 7.07
CA GLN A 229 1.16 -6.25 7.49
C GLN A 229 0.96 -5.77 8.94
N LYS A 230 -0.27 -5.77 9.48
CA LYS A 230 -0.57 -5.36 10.87
C LYS A 230 -0.03 -6.29 11.96
N GLY A 231 0.81 -7.28 11.65
CA GLY A 231 1.45 -8.13 12.66
C GLY A 231 0.74 -9.46 12.92
N ALA A 232 -0.26 -9.82 12.10
CA ALA A 232 -0.76 -11.19 12.07
C ALA A 232 0.28 -12.16 11.47
N GLY A 233 1.27 -11.71 10.68
CA GLY A 233 2.22 -12.60 10.00
C GLY A 233 2.83 -13.71 10.88
N ARG A 234 3.23 -13.44 12.14
CA ARG A 234 3.78 -14.50 13.02
C ARG A 234 2.73 -15.30 13.79
N HIS A 235 1.61 -14.69 14.19
CA HIS A 235 0.55 -15.39 14.92
C HIS A 235 -0.36 -16.18 13.97
N TRP A 236 -0.71 -15.61 12.82
CA TRP A 236 -1.44 -16.23 11.72
C TRP A 236 -0.61 -17.30 11.02
N LEU A 237 0.70 -17.14 10.72
CA LEU A 237 1.50 -18.29 10.24
C LEU A 237 1.54 -19.43 11.27
N ARG A 238 1.62 -19.13 12.57
CA ARG A 238 1.57 -20.17 13.62
C ARG A 238 0.19 -20.81 13.73
N TRP A 239 -0.89 -20.03 13.64
CA TRP A 239 -2.26 -20.52 13.71
C TRP A 239 -2.63 -21.33 12.46
N PHE A 240 -2.32 -20.83 11.28
CA PHE A 240 -2.53 -21.51 10.00
C PHE A 240 -1.63 -22.76 9.89
N GLY A 241 -0.36 -22.65 10.31
CA GLY A 241 0.55 -23.79 10.39
C GLY A 241 0.09 -24.86 11.38
N LYS A 242 -0.50 -24.47 12.52
CA LYS A 242 -1.12 -25.41 13.46
C LYS A 242 -2.35 -26.08 12.86
N GLY A 243 -3.24 -25.33 12.21
CA GLY A 243 -4.43 -25.88 11.57
C GLY A 243 -4.10 -26.87 10.44
N ILE A 244 -3.07 -26.58 9.63
CA ILE A 244 -2.60 -27.52 8.59
C ILE A 244 -1.96 -28.75 9.23
N LYS A 245 -1.15 -28.58 10.28
CA LYS A 245 -0.49 -29.70 10.95
C LYS A 245 -1.51 -30.64 11.59
N GLU A 246 -2.51 -30.09 12.27
CA GLU A 246 -3.59 -30.85 12.91
C GLU A 246 -4.44 -31.61 11.88
N GLN A 247 -4.74 -31.01 10.72
CA GLN A 247 -5.36 -31.69 9.60
C GLN A 247 -4.49 -32.82 9.04
N MET A 248 -3.18 -32.59 8.87
CA MET A 248 -2.25 -33.63 8.40
C MET A 248 -2.11 -34.79 9.38
N ASP A 249 -2.02 -34.51 10.68
CA ASP A 249 -1.89 -35.54 11.72
C ASP A 249 -3.18 -36.38 11.82
N ASN A 250 -4.36 -35.74 11.77
CA ASN A 250 -5.65 -36.45 11.73
C ASN A 250 -5.81 -37.31 10.46
N ASN A 251 -5.37 -36.82 9.30
CA ASN A 251 -5.36 -37.62 8.08
C ASN A 251 -4.36 -38.78 8.15
N ARG A 252 -3.20 -38.57 8.78
CA ARG A 252 -2.20 -39.61 8.96
C ARG A 252 -2.72 -40.74 9.85
N GLU A 253 -3.40 -40.41 10.95
CA GLU A 253 -4.03 -41.40 11.83
C GLU A 253 -5.11 -42.20 11.11
N ASN A 254 -5.97 -41.53 10.33
CA ASN A 254 -6.98 -42.20 9.49
C ASN A 254 -6.34 -43.17 8.47
N VAL A 255 -5.27 -42.73 7.79
CA VAL A 255 -4.55 -43.58 6.83
C VAL A 255 -3.87 -44.77 7.51
N THR A 256 -3.29 -44.57 8.70
CA THR A 256 -2.63 -45.64 9.45
C THR A 256 -3.64 -46.67 9.98
N GLY A 257 -4.83 -46.22 10.41
CA GLY A 257 -5.93 -47.10 10.81
C GLY A 257 -6.48 -47.94 9.65
N VAL A 258 -6.62 -47.35 8.46
CA VAL A 258 -7.01 -48.09 7.24
C VAL A 258 -5.94 -49.11 6.85
N LEU A 259 -4.65 -48.74 6.92
CA LEU A 259 -3.54 -49.68 6.65
C LEU A 259 -3.50 -50.84 7.65
N ALA A 260 -3.76 -50.59 8.94
CA ALA A 260 -3.80 -51.64 9.95
C ALA A 260 -4.98 -52.62 9.74
N LEU A 261 -6.11 -52.14 9.21
CA LEU A 261 -7.24 -52.99 8.82
C LEU A 261 -6.96 -53.82 7.57
N LEU A 262 -6.15 -53.31 6.64
CA LEU A 262 -5.79 -54.02 5.40
C LEU A 262 -4.69 -55.07 5.59
N ILE A 263 -3.88 -54.95 6.64
CA ILE A 263 -2.80 -55.89 6.96
C ILE A 263 -3.29 -57.05 7.86
N ARG A 264 -4.52 -56.97 8.37
CA ARG A 264 -5.13 -57.98 9.22
C ARG A 264 -6.06 -58.90 8.43
#